data_AF-A0A668U4Z7-F1
#
_entry.id   AF-A0A668U4Z7-F1
#
_cell.length_a   1.000
_cell.length_b   1.000
_cell.length_c   1.000
_cell.angle_alpha   90.00
_cell.angle_beta   90.00
_cell.angle_gamma   90.00
#
_symmetry.space_group_name_H-M   'P 1'
#
loop_
_entity.id
_entity.type
_entity.pdbx_description
1 polymer ?
#
loop_
_entity_poly.entity_id
_entity_poly.type
_entity_poly.pdbx_seq_one_letter_code
_entity_poly.pdbx_strand_id
1 'polypeptide(L)'
;MSAAKGVAIGIDLGTTYSCVGVFQHGKVEIIANDQGNRTTPSYVAFTDTERLIGDAAKNQVALNPSNTVFDAKRLIGRKFDEPVVQADMKHWPFKVISDGGKPKIRVEYKGEDKAFYPEEISSMVLVKMKEIAEAYLGQKVSNAVITVPAYFNDSQRQATKDAGIIAGLNVLRIINEPTAAAIAATVWTKASQARDGIFEVKSTAGDTHLGGEDFDNRMVNHFVEEDDNLKGKISEEDKKKVVEKCDEAIAWLENNQLADKEDCFYAFNKPETFLLYLSTHRAFQVS
;
A
#
# COMPACT_ATOMS: atom_id res chain seq x y z
N MET A 1 13.50 -36.71 -15.78
CA MET A 1 12.12 -36.21 -15.67
C MET A 1 12.17 -34.86 -14.95
N SER A 2 11.88 -33.74 -15.62
CA SER A 2 11.79 -32.45 -14.91
C SER A 2 10.53 -32.49 -14.05
N ALA A 3 10.66 -32.23 -12.75
CA ALA A 3 9.50 -31.97 -11.90
C ALA A 3 8.57 -30.98 -12.63
N ALA A 4 7.28 -31.29 -12.72
CA ALA A 4 6.29 -30.40 -13.31
C ALA A 4 6.45 -29.02 -12.62
N LYS A 5 6.90 -28.02 -13.37
CA LYS A 5 7.08 -26.67 -12.84
C LYS A 5 5.70 -26.15 -12.46
N GLY A 6 5.38 -26.18 -11.17
CA GLY A 6 4.12 -25.63 -10.65
C GLY A 6 3.97 -24.17 -11.04
N VAL A 7 2.73 -23.73 -11.24
CA VAL A 7 2.41 -22.36 -11.67
C VAL A 7 3.07 -21.34 -10.75
N ALA A 8 3.69 -20.32 -11.35
CA ALA A 8 4.28 -19.20 -10.64
C ALA A 8 3.46 -17.93 -10.89
N ILE A 9 3.30 -17.14 -9.85
CA ILE A 9 2.66 -15.82 -9.91
C ILE A 9 3.68 -14.70 -9.75
N GLY A 10 3.41 -13.55 -10.35
CA GLY A 10 4.13 -12.31 -10.09
C GLY A 10 3.32 -11.46 -9.12
N ILE A 11 3.92 -11.04 -8.01
CA ILE A 11 3.28 -10.17 -7.03
C ILE A 11 4.03 -8.85 -6.99
N ASP A 12 3.30 -7.77 -7.24
CA ASP A 12 3.74 -6.43 -6.89
C ASP A 12 3.29 -6.13 -5.45
N LEU A 13 4.22 -6.19 -4.49
CA LEU A 13 3.94 -5.90 -3.09
C LEU A 13 4.18 -4.40 -2.86
N GLY A 14 3.24 -3.54 -3.21
CA GLY A 14 3.39 -2.09 -3.07
C GLY A 14 3.13 -1.58 -1.65
N THR A 15 3.52 -0.33 -1.41
CA THR A 15 3.36 0.34 -0.10
C THR A 15 1.89 0.48 0.28
N THR A 16 1.09 1.07 -0.61
CA THR A 16 -0.34 1.33 -0.38
C THR A 16 -1.24 0.28 -1.02
N TYR A 17 -0.87 -0.23 -2.20
CA TYR A 17 -1.62 -1.25 -2.93
C TYR A 17 -0.68 -2.34 -3.43
N SER A 18 -1.20 -3.56 -3.48
CA SER A 18 -0.55 -4.73 -4.08
C SER A 18 -1.33 -5.21 -5.30
N CYS A 19 -0.64 -5.90 -6.20
CA CYS A 19 -1.19 -6.46 -7.42
C CYS A 19 -0.64 -7.87 -7.63
N VAL A 20 -1.44 -8.76 -8.23
CA VAL A 20 -1.02 -10.12 -8.57
C VAL A 20 -1.36 -10.44 -10.02
N GLY A 21 -0.40 -11.05 -10.71
CA GLY A 21 -0.54 -11.46 -12.09
C GLY A 21 0.03 -12.86 -12.36
N VAL A 22 -0.42 -13.46 -13.45
CA VAL A 22 0.06 -14.76 -13.91
C VAL A 22 0.37 -14.71 -15.40
N PHE A 23 1.40 -15.43 -15.84
CA PHE A 23 1.70 -15.62 -17.25
C PHE A 23 1.19 -16.98 -17.71
N GLN A 24 0.13 -17.00 -18.54
CA GLN A 24 -0.44 -18.21 -19.11
C GLN A 24 -0.87 -17.98 -20.55
N HIS A 25 -0.87 -19.04 -21.36
CA HIS A 25 -1.29 -18.98 -22.76
C HIS A 25 -0.58 -17.88 -23.57
N GLY A 26 0.70 -17.61 -23.25
CA GLY A 26 1.52 -16.62 -23.95
C GLY A 26 1.22 -15.16 -23.63
N LYS A 27 0.42 -14.86 -22.59
CA LYS A 27 0.09 -13.49 -22.18
C LYS A 27 0.14 -13.33 -20.65
N VAL A 28 0.31 -12.08 -20.22
CA VAL A 28 0.15 -11.69 -18.81
C VAL A 28 -1.32 -11.41 -18.54
N GLU A 29 -1.84 -11.95 -17.46
CA GLU A 29 -3.17 -11.65 -16.93
C GLU A 29 -3.02 -11.05 -15.53
N ILE A 30 -3.57 -9.85 -15.33
CA ILE A 30 -3.70 -9.23 -14.00
C ILE A 30 -5.00 -9.71 -13.38
N ILE A 31 -4.91 -10.28 -12.19
CA ILE A 31 -6.02 -10.99 -11.55
C ILE A 31 -6.79 -10.00 -10.68
N ALA A 32 -8.10 -9.91 -10.90
CA ALA A 32 -8.98 -9.12 -10.05
C ALA A 32 -9.25 -9.85 -8.73
N ASN A 33 -9.38 -9.11 -7.64
CA ASN A 33 -9.77 -9.65 -6.34
C ASN A 33 -11.29 -9.97 -6.29
N ASP A 34 -11.76 -10.39 -5.12
CA ASP A 34 -13.15 -10.75 -4.83
C ASP A 34 -14.15 -9.59 -4.99
N GLN A 35 -13.67 -8.34 -5.05
CA GLN A 35 -14.47 -7.15 -5.35
C GLN A 35 -14.38 -6.69 -6.81
N GLY A 36 -13.60 -7.39 -7.65
CA GLY A 36 -13.37 -7.02 -9.04
C GLY A 36 -12.23 -6.00 -9.25
N ASN A 37 -11.52 -5.61 -8.19
CA ASN A 37 -10.41 -4.66 -8.26
C ASN A 37 -9.12 -5.36 -8.69
N ARG A 38 -8.36 -4.76 -9.62
CA ARG A 38 -7.07 -5.29 -10.10
C ARG A 38 -5.88 -4.98 -9.19
N THR A 39 -6.10 -4.11 -8.22
CA THR A 39 -5.18 -3.83 -7.12
C THR A 39 -5.94 -4.06 -5.82
N THR A 40 -5.22 -4.39 -4.76
CA THR A 40 -5.79 -4.63 -3.43
C THR A 40 -5.00 -3.80 -2.42
N PRO A 41 -5.65 -3.03 -1.53
CA PRO A 41 -4.95 -2.27 -0.51
C PRO A 41 -3.99 -3.13 0.31
N SER A 42 -2.78 -2.64 0.58
CA SER A 42 -1.79 -3.27 1.45
C SER A 42 -2.12 -3.01 2.93
N TYR A 43 -3.37 -3.30 3.31
CA TYR A 43 -3.95 -3.02 4.62
C TYR A 43 -4.25 -4.32 5.35
N VAL A 44 -3.99 -4.35 6.65
CA VAL A 44 -4.35 -5.46 7.55
C VAL A 44 -5.00 -4.88 8.80
N ALA A 45 -6.26 -5.24 9.05
CA ALA A 45 -6.96 -4.84 10.26
C ALA A 45 -7.19 -6.03 11.18
N PHE A 46 -7.05 -5.79 12.47
CA PHE A 46 -7.28 -6.77 13.52
C PHE A 46 -8.53 -6.37 14.31
N THR A 47 -9.45 -7.32 14.47
CA THR A 47 -10.70 -7.14 15.23
C THR A 47 -10.80 -8.17 16.35
N ASP A 48 -11.87 -8.11 17.14
CA ASP A 48 -12.12 -9.11 18.20
C ASP A 48 -12.41 -10.51 17.67
N THR A 49 -12.79 -10.62 16.40
CA THR A 49 -13.25 -11.88 15.80
C THR A 49 -12.29 -12.40 14.74
N GLU A 50 -11.76 -11.51 13.91
CA GLU A 50 -11.06 -11.88 12.69
C GLU A 50 -9.99 -10.87 12.27
N ARG A 51 -9.23 -11.27 11.26
CA ARG A 51 -8.25 -10.42 10.61
C ARG A 51 -8.74 -10.12 9.21
N LEU A 52 -8.91 -8.83 8.91
CA LEU A 52 -9.31 -8.35 7.60
C LEU A 52 -8.06 -7.95 6.81
N ILE A 53 -8.05 -8.19 5.50
CA ILE A 53 -6.92 -7.87 4.63
C ILE A 53 -7.48 -7.26 3.33
N GLY A 54 -6.82 -6.24 2.79
CA GLY A 54 -7.24 -5.61 1.54
C GLY A 54 -8.37 -4.61 1.72
N ASP A 55 -9.32 -4.60 0.78
CA ASP A 55 -10.44 -3.66 0.76
C ASP A 55 -11.25 -3.69 2.07
N ALA A 56 -11.49 -4.87 2.64
CA ALA A 56 -12.20 -5.01 3.91
C ALA A 56 -11.48 -4.30 5.07
N ALA A 57 -10.14 -4.36 5.10
CA ALA A 57 -9.34 -3.65 6.11
C ALA A 57 -9.34 -2.14 5.86
N LYS A 58 -9.20 -1.70 4.61
CA LYS A 58 -9.23 -0.27 4.26
C LYS A 58 -10.59 0.35 4.59
N ASN A 59 -11.70 -0.30 4.25
CA ASN A 59 -13.05 0.27 4.41
C ASN A 59 -13.44 0.56 5.87
N GLN A 60 -12.89 -0.18 6.83
CA GLN A 60 -13.19 0.02 8.25
C GLN A 60 -12.15 0.86 8.99
N VAL A 61 -11.13 1.38 8.30
CA VAL A 61 -10.00 2.05 8.93
C VAL A 61 -10.47 3.19 9.82
N ALA A 62 -11.49 3.98 9.39
CA ALA A 62 -12.07 5.08 10.17
C ALA A 62 -12.60 4.65 11.54
N LEU A 63 -13.15 3.43 11.65
CA LEU A 63 -13.77 2.92 12.87
C LEU A 63 -12.76 2.22 13.79
N ASN A 64 -11.63 1.76 13.26
CA ASN A 64 -10.62 0.99 14.00
C ASN A 64 -9.18 1.41 13.63
N PRO A 65 -8.82 2.69 13.80
CA PRO A 65 -7.56 3.22 13.28
C PRO A 65 -6.32 2.59 13.92
N SER A 66 -6.33 2.37 15.24
CA SER A 66 -5.16 1.87 15.96
C SER A 66 -4.84 0.39 15.73
N ASN A 67 -5.80 -0.40 15.23
CA ASN A 67 -5.61 -1.81 14.88
C ASN A 67 -5.67 -2.06 13.37
N THR A 68 -5.61 -1.01 12.56
CA THR A 68 -5.53 -1.10 11.09
C THR A 68 -4.16 -0.67 10.63
N VAL A 69 -3.35 -1.64 10.21
CA VAL A 69 -1.98 -1.45 9.80
C VAL A 69 -1.90 -1.26 8.30
N PHE A 70 -1.18 -0.22 7.88
CA PHE A 70 -0.82 0.10 6.52
C PHE A 70 0.65 0.58 6.50
N ASP A 71 1.22 0.77 5.30
CA ASP A 71 2.63 1.17 5.10
C ASP A 71 3.68 0.32 5.81
N ALA A 72 3.37 -0.93 6.11
CA ALA A 72 4.35 -1.88 6.67
C ALA A 72 5.63 -1.99 5.82
N LYS A 73 5.54 -1.70 4.51
CA LYS A 73 6.68 -1.66 3.59
C LYS A 73 7.68 -0.54 3.90
N ARG A 74 7.27 0.56 4.56
CA ARG A 74 8.19 1.60 5.07
C ARG A 74 9.03 1.10 6.25
N LEU A 75 8.50 0.18 7.04
CA LEU A 75 9.17 -0.42 8.21
C LEU A 75 10.02 -1.65 7.88
N ILE A 76 9.71 -2.37 6.81
CA ILE A 76 10.30 -3.69 6.53
C ILE A 76 11.82 -3.63 6.41
N GLY A 77 12.52 -4.51 7.13
CA GLY A 77 13.98 -4.62 7.13
C GLY A 77 14.75 -3.46 7.77
N ARG A 78 14.07 -2.52 8.43
CA ARG A 78 14.69 -1.37 9.14
C ARG A 78 14.92 -1.64 10.61
N LYS A 79 15.74 -0.79 11.23
CA LYS A 79 15.84 -0.69 12.69
C LYS A 79 14.87 0.35 13.24
N PHE A 80 14.42 0.13 14.46
CA PHE A 80 13.47 0.99 15.13
C PHE A 80 13.99 2.42 15.29
N ASP A 81 15.28 2.58 15.56
CA ASP A 81 15.94 3.87 15.83
C ASP A 81 16.36 4.65 14.58
N GLU A 82 16.09 4.13 13.37
CA GLU A 82 16.38 4.87 12.14
C GLU A 82 15.57 6.18 12.11
N PRO A 83 16.19 7.33 11.75
CA PRO A 83 15.49 8.63 11.76
C PRO A 83 14.21 8.65 10.92
N VAL A 84 14.19 7.91 9.81
CA VAL A 84 13.02 7.82 8.94
C VAL A 84 11.88 7.03 9.58
N VAL A 85 12.18 5.93 10.30
CA VAL A 85 11.17 5.19 11.07
C VAL A 85 10.59 6.07 12.16
N GLN A 86 11.44 6.82 12.86
CA GLN A 86 11.00 7.76 13.91
C GLN A 86 10.17 8.93 13.36
N ALA A 87 10.40 9.34 12.11
CA ALA A 87 9.60 10.35 11.43
C ALA A 87 8.22 9.78 11.05
N ASP A 88 8.20 8.65 10.33
CA ASP A 88 6.97 8.02 9.85
C ASP A 88 6.03 7.62 11.00
N MET A 89 6.57 7.15 12.12
CA MET A 89 5.80 6.79 13.33
C MET A 89 4.93 7.92 13.91
N LYS A 90 5.22 9.18 13.57
CA LYS A 90 4.42 10.33 14.03
C LYS A 90 3.11 10.48 13.24
N HIS A 91 3.02 9.84 12.09
CA HIS A 91 1.88 9.95 11.17
C HIS A 91 0.94 8.75 11.24
N TRP A 92 1.36 7.65 11.88
CA TRP A 92 0.54 6.45 11.97
C TRP A 92 -0.36 6.41 13.22
N PRO A 93 -1.61 5.93 13.08
CA PRO A 93 -2.52 5.79 14.21
C PRO A 93 -2.28 4.53 15.05
N PHE A 94 -1.50 3.57 14.54
CA PHE A 94 -1.12 2.35 15.22
C PHE A 94 0.24 2.50 15.92
N LYS A 95 0.46 1.71 16.97
CA LYS A 95 1.67 1.83 17.79
C LYS A 95 2.80 0.96 17.23
N VAL A 96 3.97 1.54 17.04
CA VAL A 96 5.21 0.80 16.75
C VAL A 96 6.08 0.77 18.01
N ILE A 97 6.59 -0.41 18.37
CA ILE A 97 7.45 -0.65 19.52
C ILE A 97 8.79 -1.23 19.08
N SER A 98 9.82 -1.11 19.92
CA SER A 98 11.12 -1.74 19.70
C SER A 98 11.17 -3.11 20.36
N ASP A 99 11.63 -4.11 19.61
CA ASP A 99 11.95 -5.45 20.11
C ASP A 99 13.35 -5.83 19.62
N GLY A 100 14.34 -5.82 20.51
CA GLY A 100 15.73 -6.05 20.16
C GLY A 100 16.28 -5.07 19.11
N GLY A 101 15.75 -3.83 19.07
CA GLY A 101 16.12 -2.80 18.09
C GLY A 101 15.40 -2.90 16.75
N LYS A 102 14.54 -3.90 16.54
CA LYS A 102 13.67 -4.02 15.36
C LYS A 102 12.28 -3.45 15.66
N PRO A 103 11.61 -2.78 14.71
CA PRO A 103 10.25 -2.33 14.90
C PRO A 103 9.27 -3.50 14.91
N LYS A 104 8.28 -3.45 15.80
CA LYS A 104 7.06 -4.27 15.78
C LYS A 104 5.83 -3.40 15.84
N ILE A 105 4.81 -3.74 15.08
CA ILE A 105 3.50 -3.09 15.13
C ILE A 105 2.66 -3.78 16.21
N ARG A 106 2.25 -3.02 17.22
CA ARG A 106 1.38 -3.49 18.30
C ARG A 106 -0.07 -3.17 17.98
N VAL A 107 -0.92 -4.18 18.10
CA VAL A 107 -2.37 -4.12 17.85
C VAL A 107 -3.10 -4.94 18.91
N GLU A 108 -4.36 -4.64 19.13
CA GLU A 108 -5.28 -5.50 19.86
C GLU A 108 -5.95 -6.46 18.87
N TYR A 109 -5.90 -7.76 19.17
CA TYR A 109 -6.52 -8.79 18.36
C TYR A 109 -7.15 -9.84 19.26
N LYS A 110 -8.47 -10.05 19.13
CA LYS A 110 -9.23 -10.98 19.98
C LYS A 110 -9.11 -10.67 21.48
N GLY A 111 -9.15 -9.38 21.84
CA GLY A 111 -8.97 -8.91 23.21
C GLY A 111 -7.58 -9.12 23.80
N GLU A 112 -6.59 -9.50 22.98
CA GLU A 112 -5.20 -9.66 23.41
C GLU A 112 -4.28 -8.67 22.69
N ASP A 113 -3.34 -8.10 23.45
CA ASP A 113 -2.21 -7.37 22.88
C ASP A 113 -1.30 -8.29 22.07
N LYS A 114 -1.16 -8.00 20.78
CA LYS A 114 -0.25 -8.69 19.86
C LYS A 114 0.76 -7.70 19.29
N ALA A 115 1.95 -8.20 18.95
CA ALA A 115 3.00 -7.43 18.29
C ALA A 115 3.58 -8.23 17.12
N PHE A 116 3.55 -7.64 15.93
CA PHE A 116 3.97 -8.27 14.69
C PHE A 116 5.17 -7.55 14.10
N TYR A 117 6.12 -8.30 13.56
CA TYR A 117 7.15 -7.71 12.69
C TYR A 117 6.54 -7.23 11.36
N PRO A 118 7.14 -6.24 10.70
CA PRO A 118 6.67 -5.76 9.39
C PRO A 118 6.57 -6.89 8.35
N GLU A 119 7.51 -7.84 8.34
CA GLU A 119 7.47 -9.01 7.45
C GLU A 119 6.27 -9.93 7.71
N GLU A 120 5.77 -10.01 8.96
CA GLU A 120 4.55 -10.76 9.27
C GLU A 120 3.31 -10.03 8.73
N ILE A 121 3.24 -8.71 8.84
CA ILE A 121 2.14 -7.92 8.24
C ILE A 121 2.17 -8.04 6.70
N SER A 122 3.34 -7.86 6.08
CA SER A 122 3.50 -8.05 4.63
C SER A 122 3.17 -9.49 4.20
N SER A 123 3.47 -10.50 5.02
CA SER A 123 3.08 -11.88 4.73
C SER A 123 1.57 -12.06 4.64
N MET A 124 0.79 -11.35 5.47
CA MET A 124 -0.68 -11.41 5.44
C MET A 124 -1.21 -10.82 4.12
N VAL A 125 -0.63 -9.72 3.65
CA VAL A 125 -0.94 -9.17 2.31
C VAL A 125 -0.58 -10.17 1.21
N LEU A 126 0.59 -10.82 1.30
CA LEU A 126 1.01 -11.85 0.33
C LEU A 126 0.10 -13.09 0.36
N VAL A 127 -0.42 -13.48 1.52
CA VAL A 127 -1.44 -14.53 1.63
C VAL A 127 -2.70 -14.13 0.86
N LYS A 128 -3.21 -12.89 1.03
CA LYS A 128 -4.36 -12.42 0.25
C LYS A 128 -4.08 -12.43 -1.26
N MET A 129 -2.88 -12.01 -1.68
CA MET A 129 -2.50 -12.05 -3.11
C MET A 129 -2.45 -13.48 -3.65
N LYS A 130 -1.94 -14.43 -2.85
CA LYS A 130 -1.95 -15.85 -3.17
C LYS A 130 -3.38 -16.38 -3.27
N GLU A 131 -4.26 -16.09 -2.31
CA GLU A 131 -5.66 -16.53 -2.30
C GLU A 131 -6.42 -16.02 -3.54
N ILE A 132 -6.21 -14.75 -3.92
CA ILE A 132 -6.77 -14.18 -5.15
C ILE A 132 -6.32 -14.98 -6.38
N ALA A 133 -5.03 -15.29 -6.48
CA ALA A 133 -4.51 -16.09 -7.59
C ALA A 133 -5.02 -17.53 -7.57
N GLU A 134 -5.12 -18.16 -6.40
CA GLU A 134 -5.63 -19.54 -6.24
C GLU A 134 -7.11 -19.62 -6.63
N ALA A 135 -7.92 -18.63 -6.25
CA ALA A 135 -9.33 -18.54 -6.63
C ALA A 135 -9.49 -18.40 -8.16
N TYR A 136 -8.65 -17.59 -8.81
CA TYR A 136 -8.66 -17.43 -10.26
C TYR A 136 -8.20 -18.69 -11.01
N LEU A 137 -7.15 -19.34 -10.51
CA LEU A 137 -6.52 -20.48 -11.17
C LEU A 137 -7.20 -21.82 -10.86
N GLY A 138 -8.04 -21.89 -9.83
CA GLY A 138 -8.69 -23.13 -9.38
C GLY A 138 -7.72 -24.18 -8.82
N GLN A 139 -6.52 -23.78 -8.43
CA GLN A 139 -5.48 -24.66 -7.89
C GLN A 139 -4.57 -23.92 -6.91
N LYS A 140 -3.86 -24.68 -6.06
CA LYS A 140 -2.88 -24.11 -5.12
C LYS A 140 -1.70 -23.48 -5.84
N VAL A 141 -1.22 -22.36 -5.32
CA VAL A 141 -0.07 -21.63 -5.83
C VAL A 141 1.03 -21.65 -4.77
N SER A 142 2.19 -22.17 -5.15
CA SER A 142 3.34 -22.26 -4.24
C SER A 142 4.54 -21.44 -4.70
N ASN A 143 4.61 -21.00 -5.95
CA ASN A 143 5.78 -20.30 -6.48
C ASN A 143 5.45 -18.83 -6.76
N ALA A 144 6.32 -17.91 -6.35
CA ALA A 144 6.14 -16.49 -6.61
C ALA A 144 7.44 -15.77 -6.98
N VAL A 145 7.31 -14.73 -7.80
CA VAL A 145 8.30 -13.66 -7.95
C VAL A 145 7.70 -12.42 -7.29
N ILE A 146 8.44 -11.77 -6.39
CA ILE A 146 7.95 -10.62 -5.62
C ILE A 146 8.80 -9.39 -5.98
N THR A 147 8.15 -8.25 -6.22
CA THR A 147 8.84 -6.99 -6.51
C THR A 147 9.31 -6.27 -5.24
N VAL A 148 10.38 -5.48 -5.36
CA VAL A 148 10.83 -4.52 -4.35
C VAL A 148 11.34 -3.24 -5.01
N PRO A 149 11.36 -2.09 -4.32
CA PRO A 149 12.00 -0.88 -4.82
C PRO A 149 13.47 -1.15 -5.16
N ALA A 150 13.97 -0.52 -6.21
CA ALA A 150 15.38 -0.70 -6.62
C ALA A 150 16.37 -0.35 -5.50
N TYR A 151 16.02 0.64 -4.67
CA TYR A 151 16.83 1.16 -3.56
C TYR A 151 16.74 0.34 -2.28
N PHE A 152 15.93 -0.73 -2.25
CA PHE A 152 15.93 -1.63 -1.09
C PHE A 152 17.32 -2.23 -0.90
N ASN A 153 17.84 -2.09 0.32
CA ASN A 153 19.09 -2.73 0.73
C ASN A 153 18.89 -4.23 0.99
N ASP A 154 19.97 -4.94 1.30
CA ASP A 154 19.95 -6.40 1.51
C ASP A 154 19.01 -6.83 2.65
N SER A 155 18.96 -6.06 3.74
CA SER A 155 18.06 -6.33 4.87
C SER A 155 16.59 -6.26 4.46
N GLN A 156 16.21 -5.22 3.71
CA GLN A 156 14.83 -5.03 3.24
C GLN A 156 14.42 -6.09 2.21
N ARG A 157 15.35 -6.46 1.31
CA ARG A 157 15.16 -7.56 0.35
C ARG A 157 14.97 -8.89 1.04
N GLN A 158 15.79 -9.18 2.05
CA GLN A 158 15.69 -10.41 2.81
C GLN A 158 14.40 -10.46 3.61
N ALA A 159 14.02 -9.39 4.31
CA ALA A 159 12.76 -9.31 5.05
C ALA A 159 11.52 -9.46 4.14
N THR A 160 11.56 -8.92 2.92
CA THR A 160 10.48 -9.13 1.92
C THR A 160 10.42 -10.59 1.47
N LYS A 161 11.57 -11.24 1.29
CA LYS A 161 11.64 -12.68 0.97
C LYS A 161 11.09 -13.53 2.12
N ASP A 162 11.43 -13.18 3.36
CA ASP A 162 10.95 -13.84 4.57
C ASP A 162 9.43 -13.70 4.69
N ALA A 163 8.86 -12.52 4.39
CA ALA A 163 7.42 -12.34 4.30
C ALA A 163 6.77 -13.32 3.31
N GLY A 164 7.39 -13.55 2.15
CA GLY A 164 6.94 -14.56 1.18
C GLY A 164 7.01 -15.98 1.72
N ILE A 165 8.07 -16.33 2.43
CA ILE A 165 8.22 -17.65 3.06
C ILE A 165 7.15 -17.86 4.14
N ILE A 166 6.90 -16.87 4.99
CA ILE A 166 5.84 -16.89 6.02
C ILE A 166 4.45 -17.07 5.38
N ALA A 167 4.21 -16.46 4.22
CA ALA A 167 2.99 -16.63 3.42
C ALA A 167 2.86 -18.01 2.75
N GLY A 168 3.83 -18.90 2.93
CA GLY A 168 3.85 -20.23 2.31
C GLY A 168 4.10 -20.16 0.80
N LEU A 169 4.91 -19.19 0.35
CA LEU A 169 5.39 -19.07 -1.02
C LEU A 169 6.88 -19.44 -1.11
N ASN A 170 7.21 -20.25 -2.09
CA ASN A 170 8.56 -20.42 -2.61
C ASN A 170 8.90 -19.19 -3.48
N VAL A 171 9.64 -18.24 -2.89
CA VAL A 171 10.08 -17.02 -3.56
C VAL A 171 11.22 -17.33 -4.52
N LEU A 172 10.87 -17.52 -5.81
CA LEU A 172 11.81 -17.86 -6.88
C LEU A 172 12.83 -16.74 -7.11
N ARG A 173 12.38 -15.49 -7.00
CA ARG A 173 13.21 -14.30 -7.19
C ARG A 173 12.57 -13.08 -6.55
N ILE A 174 13.41 -12.22 -5.97
CA ILE A 174 13.09 -10.83 -5.69
C ILE A 174 13.56 -10.01 -6.90
N ILE A 175 12.67 -9.25 -7.53
CA ILE A 175 12.98 -8.42 -8.69
C ILE A 175 12.75 -6.94 -8.36
N ASN A 176 13.54 -6.05 -8.95
CA ASN A 176 13.31 -4.63 -8.79
C ASN A 176 12.05 -4.21 -9.55
N GLU A 177 11.20 -3.40 -8.93
CA GLU A 177 10.00 -2.79 -9.53
C GLU A 177 10.28 -2.16 -10.90
N PRO A 178 11.27 -1.26 -11.08
CA PRO A 178 11.54 -0.67 -12.40
C PRO A 178 12.02 -1.71 -13.42
N THR A 179 12.69 -2.78 -12.98
CA THR A 179 13.08 -3.89 -13.88
C THR A 179 11.86 -4.70 -14.32
N ALA A 180 10.93 -4.99 -13.40
CA ALA A 180 9.68 -5.67 -13.72
C ALA A 180 8.81 -4.83 -14.68
N ALA A 181 8.72 -3.52 -14.45
CA ALA A 181 8.04 -2.59 -15.34
C ALA A 181 8.66 -2.55 -16.75
N ALA A 182 10.00 -2.52 -16.84
CA ALA A 182 10.70 -2.59 -18.12
C ALA A 182 10.42 -3.90 -18.87
N ILE A 183 10.42 -5.04 -18.16
CA ILE A 183 10.06 -6.34 -18.74
C ILE A 183 8.62 -6.29 -19.28
N ALA A 184 7.66 -5.80 -18.48
CA ALA A 184 6.27 -5.68 -18.92
C ALA A 184 6.12 -4.82 -20.18
N ALA A 185 6.83 -3.69 -20.25
CA ALA A 185 6.82 -2.81 -21.43
C ALA A 185 7.35 -3.49 -22.69
N THR A 186 8.43 -4.30 -22.58
CA THR A 186 8.96 -5.04 -23.74
C THR A 186 8.02 -6.14 -24.23
N VAL A 187 7.36 -6.85 -23.31
CA VAL A 187 6.34 -7.86 -23.65
C VAL A 187 5.14 -7.21 -24.33
N TRP A 188 4.73 -6.03 -23.86
CA TRP A 188 3.60 -5.29 -24.42
C TRP A 188 3.87 -4.72 -25.82
N THR A 189 5.01 -4.07 -26.01
CA THR A 189 5.36 -3.39 -27.26
C THR A 189 5.82 -4.35 -28.36
N LYS A 190 6.03 -5.64 -28.05
CA LYS A 190 6.71 -6.62 -28.91
C LYS A 190 8.03 -6.06 -29.49
N ALA A 191 8.62 -5.08 -28.81
CA ALA A 191 9.85 -4.45 -29.26
C ALA A 191 10.95 -5.49 -29.19
N SER A 192 11.45 -5.89 -30.37
CA SER A 192 12.66 -6.68 -30.46
C SER A 192 13.81 -5.88 -29.85
N GLN A 193 14.62 -6.54 -29.01
CA GLN A 193 15.97 -6.15 -28.58
C GLN A 193 16.10 -5.40 -27.24
N ALA A 194 15.83 -6.09 -26.14
CA ALA A 194 16.91 -6.24 -25.16
C ALA A 194 17.90 -7.24 -25.77
N ARG A 195 19.20 -6.91 -25.85
CA ARG A 195 20.24 -7.80 -26.41
C ARG A 195 20.09 -9.19 -25.77
N ASP A 196 19.66 -10.17 -26.55
CA ASP A 196 19.42 -11.56 -26.13
C ASP A 196 18.56 -11.74 -24.86
N GLY A 197 17.62 -10.82 -24.59
CA GLY A 197 16.76 -10.88 -23.40
C GLY A 197 17.45 -10.50 -22.09
N ILE A 198 18.64 -9.91 -22.15
CA ILE A 198 19.39 -9.41 -21.00
C ILE A 198 18.97 -7.97 -20.71
N PHE A 199 18.42 -7.75 -19.50
CA PHE A 199 18.14 -6.42 -18.97
C PHE A 199 19.27 -6.02 -18.01
N GLU A 200 20.00 -4.97 -18.36
CA GLU A 200 21.07 -4.41 -17.53
C GLU A 200 20.62 -3.07 -16.95
N VAL A 201 20.56 -3.00 -15.62
CA VAL A 201 20.24 -1.74 -14.91
C VAL A 201 21.49 -0.86 -14.92
N LYS A 202 21.46 0.24 -15.68
CA LYS A 202 22.61 1.16 -15.82
C LYS A 202 22.77 2.10 -14.63
N SER A 203 21.67 2.58 -14.07
CA SER A 203 21.64 3.42 -12.89
C SER A 203 20.26 3.36 -12.23
N THR A 204 20.23 3.64 -10.94
CA THR A 204 19.02 3.80 -10.14
C THR A 204 19.25 5.00 -9.22
N ALA A 205 18.35 5.99 -9.19
CA ALA A 205 18.28 7.04 -8.17
C ALA A 205 16.82 7.27 -7.70
N GLY A 206 16.61 7.48 -6.39
CA GLY A 206 15.28 7.67 -5.81
C GLY A 206 15.29 7.61 -4.28
N ASP A 207 14.10 7.70 -3.69
CA ASP A 207 13.87 7.70 -2.24
C ASP A 207 12.83 6.63 -1.89
N THR A 208 13.16 5.76 -0.94
CA THR A 208 12.23 4.69 -0.51
C THR A 208 11.09 5.18 0.37
N HIS A 209 11.09 6.46 0.75
CA HIS A 209 10.07 7.08 1.60
C HIS A 209 9.54 8.38 1.01
N LEU A 210 9.55 8.48 -0.31
CA LEU A 210 8.87 9.54 -1.02
C LEU A 210 7.82 8.91 -1.93
N GLY A 211 6.55 9.17 -1.66
CA GLY A 211 5.42 8.66 -2.43
C GLY A 211 4.15 9.48 -2.20
N GLY A 212 3.01 8.98 -2.68
CA GLY A 212 1.70 9.64 -2.58
C GLY A 212 1.39 10.11 -1.16
N GLU A 213 1.60 9.22 -0.18
CA GLU A 213 1.35 9.48 1.23
C GLU A 213 2.09 10.71 1.79
N ASP A 214 3.29 11.03 1.28
CA ASP A 214 4.04 12.21 1.72
C ASP A 214 3.41 13.51 1.20
N PHE A 215 2.79 13.46 0.02
CA PHE A 215 1.98 14.56 -0.51
C PHE A 215 0.68 14.69 0.30
N ASP A 216 0.04 13.57 0.64
CA ASP A 216 -1.18 13.55 1.45
C ASP A 216 -0.93 14.17 2.83
N ASN A 217 0.14 13.74 3.50
CA ASN A 217 0.57 14.30 4.79
C ASN A 217 0.88 15.80 4.71
N ARG A 218 1.49 16.28 3.61
CA ARG A 218 1.71 17.73 3.42
C ARG A 218 0.42 18.50 3.21
N MET A 219 -0.53 17.96 2.45
CA MET A 219 -1.84 18.60 2.28
C MET A 219 -2.58 18.68 3.61
N VAL A 220 -2.59 17.59 4.39
CA VAL A 220 -3.18 17.57 5.74
C VAL A 220 -2.54 18.65 6.61
N ASN A 221 -1.21 18.71 6.67
CA ASN A 221 -0.52 19.73 7.48
C ASN A 221 -0.87 21.15 7.04
N HIS A 222 -0.94 21.41 5.73
CA HIS A 222 -1.32 22.72 5.20
C HIS A 222 -2.73 23.11 5.64
N PHE A 223 -3.73 22.23 5.49
CA PHE A 223 -5.09 22.50 5.93
C PHE A 223 -5.22 22.63 7.47
N VAL A 224 -4.40 21.90 8.24
CA VAL A 224 -4.35 22.00 9.70
C VAL A 224 -3.68 23.30 10.18
N GLU A 225 -2.67 23.80 9.45
CA GLU A 225 -1.90 24.99 9.83
C GLU A 225 -2.52 26.31 9.36
N GLU A 226 -3.23 26.33 8.23
CA GLU A 226 -3.88 27.54 7.69
C GLU A 226 -5.19 27.91 8.38
N ASP A 227 -5.86 26.96 9.05
CA ASP A 227 -7.06 27.27 9.83
C ASP A 227 -6.70 27.54 11.29
N ASP A 228 -6.68 28.81 11.67
CA ASP A 228 -6.42 29.27 13.05
C ASP A 228 -7.43 28.71 14.08
N ASN A 229 -8.58 28.16 13.65
CA ASN A 229 -9.53 27.46 14.53
C ASN A 229 -9.21 25.97 14.72
N LEU A 230 -8.47 25.35 13.79
CA LEU A 230 -8.05 23.93 13.86
C LEU A 230 -6.68 23.77 14.53
N LYS A 231 -5.89 24.84 14.59
CA LYS A 231 -4.62 24.94 15.33
C LYS A 231 -4.79 24.46 16.78
N GLY A 232 -4.29 23.26 17.06
CA GLY A 232 -4.28 22.66 18.39
C GLY A 232 -5.59 22.02 18.87
N LYS A 233 -6.59 21.79 17.98
CA LYS A 233 -7.91 21.23 18.37
C LYS A 233 -8.46 20.08 17.52
N ILE A 234 -7.68 19.55 16.58
CA ILE A 234 -8.15 18.46 15.72
C ILE A 234 -7.96 17.10 16.41
N SER A 235 -9.04 16.31 16.44
CA SER A 235 -8.99 14.91 16.86
C SER A 235 -8.34 14.04 15.77
N GLU A 236 -7.78 12.88 16.13
CA GLU A 236 -7.26 11.92 15.14
C GLU A 236 -8.33 11.45 14.15
N GLU A 237 -9.61 11.46 14.57
CA GLU A 237 -10.74 11.15 13.70
C GLU A 237 -10.96 12.22 12.61
N ASP A 238 -10.76 13.49 12.94
CA ASP A 238 -10.92 14.59 11.98
C ASP A 238 -9.76 14.64 10.98
N LYS A 239 -8.50 14.42 11.41
CA LYS A 239 -7.36 14.29 10.48
C LYS A 239 -7.62 13.23 9.42
N LYS A 240 -8.22 12.13 9.86
CA LYS A 240 -8.48 10.99 9.01
C LYS A 240 -9.57 11.25 7.98
N LYS A 241 -10.67 11.92 8.36
CA LYS A 241 -11.69 12.38 7.41
C LYS A 241 -11.09 13.31 6.35
N VAL A 242 -10.12 14.14 6.74
CA VAL A 242 -9.38 14.98 5.79
C VAL A 242 -8.55 14.14 4.83
N VAL A 243 -7.78 13.15 5.33
CA VAL A 243 -7.00 12.22 4.47
C VAL A 243 -7.92 11.47 3.50
N GLU A 244 -9.03 10.90 3.96
CA GLU A 244 -9.98 10.17 3.10
C GLU A 244 -10.56 11.08 2.00
N LYS A 245 -10.82 12.35 2.30
CA LYS A 245 -11.27 13.33 1.30
C LYS A 245 -10.16 13.71 0.32
N CYS A 246 -8.91 13.78 0.77
CA CYS A 246 -7.75 13.97 -0.11
C CYS A 246 -7.58 12.76 -1.06
N ASP A 247 -7.68 11.53 -0.55
CA ASP A 247 -7.63 10.29 -1.33
C ASP A 247 -8.73 10.26 -2.40
N GLU A 248 -9.97 10.58 -2.03
CA GLU A 248 -11.10 10.68 -2.96
C GLU A 248 -10.84 11.74 -4.04
N ALA A 249 -10.25 12.88 -3.64
CA ALA A 249 -9.95 13.95 -4.57
C ALA A 249 -8.85 13.58 -5.57
N ILE A 250 -7.79 12.93 -5.09
CA ILE A 250 -6.71 12.42 -5.93
C ILE A 250 -7.26 11.36 -6.89
N ALA A 251 -8.03 10.38 -6.38
CA ALA A 251 -8.62 9.34 -7.21
C ALA A 251 -9.54 9.90 -8.31
N TRP A 252 -10.29 10.97 -8.01
CA TRP A 252 -11.10 11.65 -9.01
C TRP A 252 -10.22 12.38 -10.04
N LEU A 253 -9.18 13.11 -9.62
CA LEU A 253 -8.24 13.79 -10.53
C LEU A 253 -7.53 12.81 -11.47
N GLU A 254 -7.10 11.65 -10.96
CA GLU A 254 -6.47 10.59 -11.75
C GLU A 254 -7.38 10.05 -12.85
N ASN A 255 -8.68 9.96 -12.56
CA ASN A 255 -9.71 9.50 -13.50
C ASN A 255 -10.24 10.61 -14.41
N ASN A 256 -9.91 11.88 -14.13
CA ASN A 256 -10.37 13.06 -14.88
C ASN A 256 -9.19 13.94 -15.28
N GLN A 257 -8.21 13.39 -16.01
CA GLN A 257 -6.94 14.06 -16.34
C GLN A 257 -7.06 15.33 -17.21
N LEU A 258 -8.22 15.53 -17.84
CA LEU A 258 -8.54 16.73 -18.63
C LEU A 258 -9.39 17.75 -17.86
N ALA A 259 -9.75 17.44 -16.61
CA ALA A 259 -10.56 18.32 -15.77
C ALA A 259 -9.84 19.65 -15.56
N ASP A 260 -10.56 20.73 -15.78
CA ASP A 260 -10.10 22.06 -15.43
C ASP A 260 -10.47 22.41 -13.98
N LYS A 261 -10.16 23.65 -13.58
CA LYS A 261 -10.44 24.15 -12.24
C LYS A 261 -11.95 24.12 -11.94
N GLU A 262 -12.81 24.42 -12.92
CA GLU A 262 -14.26 24.45 -12.74
C GLU A 262 -14.82 23.03 -12.57
N ASP A 263 -14.31 22.07 -13.32
CA ASP A 263 -14.67 20.64 -13.17
C ASP A 263 -14.34 20.11 -11.78
N CYS A 264 -13.17 20.47 -11.25
CA CYS A 264 -12.78 20.14 -9.87
C CYS A 264 -13.75 20.77 -8.87
N PHE A 265 -14.09 22.05 -9.04
CA PHE A 265 -15.09 22.70 -8.19
C PHE A 265 -16.42 21.94 -8.24
N TYR A 266 -16.95 21.61 -9.42
CA TYR A 266 -18.23 20.89 -9.51
C TYR A 266 -18.21 19.51 -8.86
N ALA A 267 -17.09 18.78 -8.96
CA ALA A 267 -16.95 17.45 -8.39
C ALA A 267 -16.98 17.45 -6.85
N PHE A 268 -16.35 18.46 -6.23
CA PHE A 268 -16.19 18.54 -4.77
C PHE A 268 -17.15 19.50 -4.06
N ASN A 269 -17.89 20.35 -4.79
CA ASN A 269 -18.92 21.27 -4.26
C ASN A 269 -20.37 20.74 -4.39
N LYS A 270 -20.58 19.41 -4.45
CA LYS A 270 -21.91 18.89 -4.11
C LYS A 270 -22.23 19.20 -2.63
N PRO A 271 -23.47 19.56 -2.29
CA PRO A 271 -23.86 20.15 -1.01
C PRO A 271 -23.74 19.22 0.21
N GLU A 272 -22.94 18.16 0.17
CA GLU A 272 -22.74 17.22 1.28
C GLU A 272 -21.27 16.97 1.64
N THR A 273 -20.28 17.63 1.02
CA THR A 273 -18.85 17.35 1.31
C THR A 273 -17.96 18.58 1.49
N PHE A 274 -17.05 18.43 2.47
CA PHE A 274 -15.88 19.24 2.82
C PHE A 274 -16.11 20.75 3.05
N LEU A 275 -16.51 21.51 2.03
CA LEU A 275 -16.76 22.95 2.14
C LEU A 275 -18.08 23.25 2.87
N LEU A 276 -19.08 22.37 2.77
CA LEU A 276 -20.32 22.52 3.55
C LEU A 276 -20.07 22.23 5.04
N TYR A 277 -19.23 21.27 5.40
CA TYR A 277 -18.89 20.98 6.81
C TYR A 277 -18.17 22.16 7.47
N LEU A 278 -17.22 22.78 6.74
CA LEU A 278 -16.52 23.99 7.16
C LEU A 278 -17.43 25.24 7.19
N SER A 279 -18.41 25.35 6.28
CA SER A 279 -19.33 26.51 6.24
C SER A 279 -20.57 26.38 7.13
N THR A 280 -21.03 25.16 7.45
CA THR A 280 -22.22 24.92 8.30
C THR A 280 -21.94 24.99 9.80
N HIS A 281 -20.68 24.90 10.22
CA HIS A 281 -20.27 25.03 11.62
C HIS A 281 -19.76 26.44 12.01
N ARG A 282 -20.27 27.49 11.32
CA ARG A 282 -20.15 28.96 11.54
C ARG A 282 -18.99 29.62 10.76
N ALA A 283 -19.12 30.78 10.12
CA ALA A 283 -20.02 31.90 10.33
C ALA A 283 -20.28 32.68 9.02
N PHE A 284 -21.52 32.64 8.50
CA PHE A 284 -22.07 33.74 7.70
C PHE A 284 -23.01 34.55 8.60
N GLN A 285 -22.42 35.38 9.45
CA GLN A 285 -22.99 36.68 9.77
C GLN A 285 -21.92 37.71 9.45
N VAL A 286 -22.02 38.23 8.23
CA VAL A 286 -21.23 39.33 7.70
C VAL A 286 -21.68 40.61 8.42
N SER A 287 -20.70 41.33 8.98
CA SER A 287 -20.59 42.78 8.82
C SER A 287 -19.20 43.07 8.30
#